data_AF-A0A221W1P2-F1
#
_entry.id   AF-A0A221W1P2-F1
#
_cell.length_a   1.000
_cell.length_b   1.000
_cell.length_c   1.000
_cell.angle_alpha   90.00
_cell.angle_beta   90.00
_cell.angle_gamma   90.00
#
_symmetry.space_group_name_H-M   'P 1'
#
loop_
_entity.id
_entity.type
_entity.pdbx_description
1 polymer ?
#
loop_
_entity_poly.entity_id
_entity_poly.type
_entity_poly.pdbx_seq_one_letter_code
_entity_poly.pdbx_strand_id
1 'polypeptide(L)'
;MSLTTLLVVVLILLTLLLLVGGWSVLIANRLNRLHVRTDAGWAALESALARRAVVTRAVAAVGPVAAVAEPPRGPAPADRPPGASGADPGQRDVSAPGAEPPRVSPLDAERLRAAALDAELTPRPGREHSENLLGRMLGELDRSRLPVPLAAELTEAEERVMLARRVYNDAVRDTLALRSRRPVRWLRLAGGAPPPTYFEIVERAGEPEPATPVIYRPSARVLLLDAADRLLLFESLDPGRPQETFWCTAGGGVESGEELRAAAIREVAEETGLALAESDLVGPVWLRRAVFGFDGQVFDSEEWFFVARTDAEDVDVSGFTDLERRTVRGHRWWTAAELRETEATVYPVQLAEFLPDVIVGRWDGRVRGIR
;
A
#
# COMPACT_ATOMS: atom_id res chain seq x y z
N MET A 1 -55.90 -20.00 -7.48
CA MET A 1 -54.65 -20.65 -7.03
C MET A 1 -55.03 -22.00 -6.43
N SER A 2 -54.48 -23.13 -6.90
CA SER A 2 -54.79 -24.43 -6.28
C SER A 2 -54.08 -24.57 -4.94
N LEU A 3 -54.63 -25.38 -4.03
CA LEU A 3 -54.04 -25.69 -2.71
C LEU A 3 -52.60 -26.20 -2.85
N THR A 4 -52.31 -26.96 -3.90
CA THR A 4 -50.98 -27.46 -4.24
C THR A 4 -50.00 -26.33 -4.58
N THR A 5 -50.41 -25.31 -5.34
CA THR A 5 -49.56 -24.14 -5.64
C THR A 5 -49.24 -23.37 -4.37
N LEU A 6 -50.21 -23.18 -3.47
CA LEU A 6 -49.98 -22.50 -2.19
C LEU A 6 -48.96 -23.25 -1.33
N LEU A 7 -49.08 -24.57 -1.23
CA LEU A 7 -48.21 -25.41 -0.41
C LEU A 7 -46.77 -25.44 -0.94
N VAL A 8 -46.59 -25.47 -2.26
CA VAL A 8 -45.27 -25.36 -2.91
C VAL A 8 -44.64 -23.99 -2.65
N VAL A 9 -45.39 -22.90 -2.79
CA VAL A 9 -44.89 -21.54 -2.52
C VAL A 9 -44.44 -21.41 -1.05
N VAL A 10 -45.24 -21.90 -0.10
CA VAL A 10 -44.89 -21.88 1.33
C VAL A 10 -43.62 -22.67 1.60
N LEU A 11 -43.47 -23.86 1.00
CA LEU A 11 -42.26 -24.67 1.15
C LEU A 11 -41.02 -23.95 0.60
N ILE A 12 -41.12 -23.36 -0.60
CA ILE A 12 -40.01 -22.58 -1.20
C ILE A 12 -39.62 -21.42 -0.30
N LEU A 13 -40.59 -20.67 0.24
CA LEU A 13 -40.33 -19.56 1.15
C LEU A 13 -39.66 -20.01 2.45
N LEU A 14 -40.10 -21.13 3.03
CA LEU A 14 -39.47 -21.72 4.22
C LEU A 14 -38.04 -22.17 3.94
N THR A 15 -37.79 -22.82 2.81
CA THR A 15 -36.44 -23.23 2.41
C THR A 15 -35.55 -22.00 2.21
N LEU A 16 -36.02 -20.97 1.51
CA LEU A 16 -35.28 -19.73 1.32
C LEU A 16 -34.98 -19.04 2.66
N LEU A 17 -35.94 -19.01 3.58
CA LEU A 17 -35.76 -18.45 4.93
C LEU A 17 -34.67 -19.21 5.71
N LEU A 18 -34.67 -20.55 5.66
CA LEU A 18 -33.64 -21.37 6.31
C LEU A 18 -32.25 -21.15 5.69
N LEU A 19 -32.17 -21.03 4.36
CA LEU A 19 -30.91 -20.75 3.66
C LEU A 19 -30.37 -19.37 4.03
N VAL A 20 -31.22 -18.33 4.00
CA VAL A 20 -30.85 -16.96 4.40
C VAL A 20 -30.47 -16.89 5.87
N GLY A 21 -31.20 -17.58 6.74
CA GLY A 21 -30.91 -17.66 8.17
C GLY A 21 -29.56 -18.34 8.45
N GLY A 22 -29.31 -19.50 7.85
CA GLY A 22 -28.05 -20.21 7.96
C GLY A 22 -26.87 -19.40 7.41
N TRP A 23 -27.02 -18.79 6.23
CA TRP A 23 -26.04 -17.89 5.64
C TRP A 23 -25.73 -16.69 6.56
N SER A 24 -26.76 -16.09 7.16
CA SER A 24 -26.60 -14.96 8.09
C SER A 24 -25.81 -15.35 9.34
N VAL A 25 -26.05 -16.54 9.91
CA VAL A 25 -25.28 -17.07 11.05
C VAL A 25 -23.81 -17.30 10.68
N LEU A 26 -23.53 -17.89 9.51
CA LEU A 26 -22.16 -18.11 9.04
C LEU A 26 -21.40 -16.80 8.89
N ILE A 27 -22.03 -15.79 8.29
CA ILE A 27 -21.44 -14.46 8.10
C ILE A 27 -21.27 -13.73 9.43
N ALA A 28 -22.23 -13.79 10.33
CA ALA A 28 -22.11 -13.21 11.68
C ALA A 28 -20.95 -13.86 12.46
N ASN A 29 -20.81 -15.19 12.40
CA ASN A 29 -19.68 -15.90 13.03
C ASN A 29 -18.33 -15.52 12.40
N ARG A 30 -18.27 -15.38 11.08
CA ARG A 30 -17.06 -14.91 10.38
C ARG A 30 -16.71 -13.50 10.82
N LEU A 31 -17.71 -12.61 10.90
CA LEU A 31 -17.52 -11.23 11.31
C LEU A 31 -17.05 -11.13 12.77
N ASN A 32 -17.61 -11.95 13.67
CA ASN A 32 -17.16 -12.06 15.05
C ASN A 32 -15.68 -12.47 15.13
N ARG A 33 -15.26 -13.48 14.36
CA ARG A 33 -13.84 -13.88 14.29
C ARG A 33 -12.94 -12.75 13.78
N LEU A 34 -13.39 -11.98 12.79
CA LEU A 34 -12.63 -10.85 12.25
C LEU A 34 -12.51 -9.70 13.25
N HIS A 35 -13.57 -9.40 14.01
CA HIS A 35 -13.49 -8.42 15.10
C HIS A 35 -12.51 -8.88 16.19
N VAL A 36 -12.59 -10.14 16.64
CA VAL A 36 -11.62 -10.71 17.60
C VAL A 36 -10.18 -10.62 17.07
N ARG A 37 -9.95 -10.88 15.78
CA ARG A 37 -8.62 -10.75 15.16
C ARG A 37 -8.15 -9.29 15.12
N THR A 38 -9.06 -8.35 14.87
CA THR A 38 -8.75 -6.91 14.87
C THR A 38 -8.39 -6.44 16.28
N ASP A 39 -9.13 -6.88 17.29
CA ASP A 39 -8.86 -6.56 18.70
C ASP A 39 -7.54 -7.17 19.16
N ALA A 40 -7.26 -8.43 18.79
CA ALA A 40 -5.99 -9.09 19.06
C ALA A 40 -4.81 -8.40 18.34
N GLY A 41 -5.00 -8.00 17.08
CA GLY A 41 -4.01 -7.24 16.32
C GLY A 41 -3.71 -5.88 16.96
N TRP A 42 -4.74 -5.19 17.47
CA TRP A 42 -4.57 -3.94 18.21
C TRP A 42 -3.78 -4.16 19.50
N ALA A 43 -4.13 -5.18 20.31
CA ALA A 43 -3.41 -5.48 21.55
C ALA A 43 -1.93 -5.83 21.32
N ALA A 44 -1.63 -6.54 20.24
CA ALA A 44 -0.25 -6.83 19.83
C ALA A 44 0.51 -5.56 19.42
N LEU A 45 -0.13 -4.68 18.63
CA LEU A 45 0.43 -3.38 18.25
C LEU A 45 0.69 -2.51 19.48
N GLU A 46 -0.27 -2.41 20.39
CA GLU A 46 -0.14 -1.65 21.64
C GLU A 46 1.03 -2.16 22.50
N SER A 47 1.20 -3.47 22.60
CA SER A 47 2.34 -4.08 23.31
C SER A 47 3.68 -3.74 22.64
N ALA A 48 3.72 -3.72 21.30
CA ALA A 48 4.92 -3.35 20.55
C ALA A 48 5.27 -1.86 20.72
N LEU A 49 4.26 -0.98 20.67
CA LEU A 49 4.42 0.45 20.90
C LEU A 49 4.91 0.75 22.32
N ALA A 50 4.32 0.10 23.33
CA ALA A 50 4.76 0.21 24.72
C ALA A 50 6.22 -0.24 24.90
N ARG A 51 6.62 -1.35 24.27
CA ARG A 51 8.04 -1.80 24.29
C ARG A 51 8.94 -0.74 23.65
N ARG A 52 8.57 -0.17 22.50
CA ARG A 52 9.34 0.91 21.85
C ARG A 52 9.46 2.15 22.74
N ALA A 53 8.41 2.55 23.43
CA ALA A 53 8.44 3.68 24.37
C ALA A 53 9.41 3.42 25.54
N VAL A 54 9.40 2.21 26.11
CA VAL A 54 10.33 1.82 27.19
C VAL A 54 11.79 1.85 26.69
N VAL A 55 12.07 1.25 25.53
CA VAL A 55 13.42 1.25 24.96
C VAL A 55 13.87 2.67 24.61
N THR A 56 12.98 3.52 24.09
CA THR A 56 13.27 4.93 23.84
C THR A 56 13.65 5.67 25.12
N ARG A 57 12.95 5.44 26.23
CA ARG A 57 13.29 6.06 27.51
C ARG A 57 14.66 5.58 28.02
N ALA A 58 15.02 4.32 27.79
CA ALA A 58 16.35 3.81 28.09
C ALA A 58 17.43 4.47 27.21
N VAL A 59 17.16 4.66 25.92
CA VAL A 59 18.01 5.43 24.98
C VAL A 59 18.20 6.87 25.46
N ALA A 60 17.12 7.54 25.85
CA ALA A 60 17.16 8.90 26.38
C ALA A 60 17.97 9.01 27.69
N ALA A 61 17.94 7.97 28.55
CA ALA A 61 18.70 7.94 29.80
C ALA A 61 20.21 7.75 29.60
N VAL A 62 20.63 7.09 28.51
CA VAL A 62 22.04 6.92 28.13
C VAL A 62 22.56 8.11 27.33
N GLY A 63 21.66 8.85 26.67
CA GLY A 63 21.91 10.15 26.05
C GLY A 63 21.97 10.11 24.51
N PRO A 64 21.39 11.09 23.79
CA PRO A 64 21.48 11.19 22.34
C PRO A 64 22.84 11.78 21.96
N VAL A 65 23.74 11.00 21.40
CA VAL A 65 24.94 11.60 20.82
C VAL A 65 24.51 12.28 19.51
N ALA A 66 24.72 13.59 19.44
CA ALA A 66 24.04 14.49 18.50
C ALA A 66 24.09 14.06 17.03
N ALA A 67 23.10 14.52 16.25
CA ALA A 67 23.03 14.42 14.80
C ALA A 67 24.37 14.77 14.12
N VAL A 68 24.62 14.13 12.98
CA VAL A 68 25.75 14.41 12.08
C VAL A 68 25.95 15.92 11.97
N ALA A 69 27.08 16.41 12.50
CA ALA A 69 27.49 17.78 12.23
C ALA A 69 27.69 17.92 10.72
N GLU A 70 27.03 18.91 10.12
CA GLU A 70 27.32 19.36 8.75
C GLU A 70 28.85 19.46 8.63
N PRO A 71 29.50 18.80 7.64
CA PRO A 71 30.96 18.90 7.51
C PRO A 71 31.31 20.39 7.44
N PRO A 72 32.41 20.83 8.10
CA PRO A 72 32.76 22.24 8.11
C PRO A 72 32.81 22.70 6.65
N ARG A 73 31.93 23.63 6.28
CA ARG A 73 32.03 24.31 4.99
C ARG A 73 33.45 24.88 4.96
N GLY A 74 34.31 24.27 4.14
CA GLY A 74 35.65 24.76 3.92
C GLY A 74 35.55 26.25 3.61
N PRO A 75 36.50 27.07 4.09
CA PRO A 75 36.45 28.50 3.85
C PRO A 75 36.24 28.74 2.36
N ALA A 76 35.21 29.52 2.02
CA ALA A 76 34.97 29.96 0.66
C ALA A 76 36.30 30.49 0.08
N PRO A 77 36.62 30.22 -1.20
CA PRO A 77 37.87 30.68 -1.78
C PRO A 77 37.92 32.20 -1.67
N ALA A 78 38.78 32.68 -0.78
CA ALA A 78 39.11 34.08 -0.68
C ALA A 78 39.85 34.46 -1.95
N ASP A 79 39.37 35.49 -2.63
CA ASP A 79 40.11 36.21 -3.66
C ASP A 79 41.47 36.60 -3.08
N ARG A 80 42.51 35.91 -3.53
CA ARG A 80 43.90 36.23 -3.20
C ARG A 80 44.33 37.38 -4.12
N PRO A 81 44.66 38.57 -3.59
CA PRO A 81 45.38 39.57 -4.39
C PRO A 81 46.83 39.13 -4.58
N PRO A 82 47.48 39.46 -5.71
CA PRO A 82 48.86 39.08 -5.95
C PRO A 82 49.81 40.05 -5.24
N GLY A 83 50.79 39.50 -4.53
CA GLY A 83 52.04 40.19 -4.22
C GLY A 83 52.33 40.38 -2.73
N ALA A 84 53.21 39.54 -2.19
CA ALA A 84 54.46 39.98 -1.57
C ALA A 84 55.24 38.76 -1.06
N SER A 85 56.50 38.69 -1.48
CA SER A 85 57.54 37.76 -1.05
C SER A 85 58.15 38.19 0.29
N GLY A 86 58.52 37.25 1.16
CA GLY A 86 59.34 37.52 2.35
C GLY A 86 59.46 36.32 3.30
N ALA A 87 60.70 35.91 3.59
CA ALA A 87 61.15 34.73 4.32
C ALA A 87 60.79 34.63 5.83
N ASP A 88 60.72 33.40 6.39
CA ASP A 88 61.69 32.79 7.34
C ASP A 88 61.13 31.46 7.94
N PRO A 89 61.93 30.39 8.19
CA PRO A 89 61.44 29.11 8.70
C PRO A 89 61.71 28.96 10.20
N GLY A 90 60.65 28.81 10.99
CA GLY A 90 60.80 28.61 12.43
C GLY A 90 59.58 28.01 13.11
N GLN A 91 59.82 26.89 13.78
CA GLN A 91 59.11 26.38 14.97
C GLN A 91 57.84 25.54 14.77
N ARG A 92 58.03 24.24 15.07
CA ARG A 92 56.98 23.34 15.55
C ARG A 92 56.50 23.87 16.90
N ASP A 93 55.20 23.78 17.16
CA ASP A 93 54.76 23.49 18.52
C ASP A 93 53.63 22.48 18.53
N VAL A 94 53.81 21.51 19.43
CA VAL A 94 53.06 20.28 19.58
C VAL A 94 52.25 20.48 20.84
N SER A 95 50.96 20.77 20.72
CA SER A 95 50.02 20.71 21.84
C SER A 95 48.60 20.65 21.32
N ALA A 96 48.11 19.42 21.11
CA ALA A 96 46.69 19.14 21.05
C ALA A 96 46.16 19.13 22.50
N PRO A 97 45.24 20.03 22.90
CA PRO A 97 44.54 19.84 24.15
C PRO A 97 43.53 18.70 23.99
N GLY A 98 43.51 17.79 24.96
CA GLY A 98 42.63 16.63 24.99
C GLY A 98 41.18 17.05 24.77
N ALA A 99 40.55 16.45 23.76
CA ALA A 99 39.13 16.59 23.51
C ALA A 99 38.35 15.99 24.69
N GLU A 100 37.79 16.87 25.51
CA GLU A 100 36.72 16.54 26.43
C GLU A 100 35.60 15.82 25.63
N PRO A 101 35.03 14.70 26.13
CA PRO A 101 33.98 14.02 25.39
C PRO A 101 32.80 14.98 25.17
N PRO A 102 32.21 15.03 23.96
CA PRO A 102 31.17 15.99 23.65
C PRO A 102 29.95 15.77 24.55
N ARG A 103 29.65 16.77 25.39
CA ARG A 103 28.48 16.77 26.26
C ARG A 103 27.24 17.07 25.40
N VAL A 104 26.37 16.08 25.32
CA VAL A 104 25.02 16.18 24.74
C VAL A 104 24.22 17.30 25.39
N SER A 105 23.39 18.03 24.63
CA SER A 105 22.47 19.01 25.18
C SER A 105 21.37 18.30 26.01
N PRO A 106 21.22 18.60 27.31
CA PRO A 106 20.19 17.99 28.18
C PRO A 106 18.75 18.13 27.65
N LEU A 107 18.52 19.10 26.75
CA LEU A 107 17.22 19.35 26.12
C LEU A 107 16.79 18.24 25.16
N ASP A 108 17.70 17.53 24.50
CA ASP A 108 17.32 16.53 23.48
C ASP A 108 16.92 15.19 24.10
N ALA A 109 17.61 14.76 25.16
CA ALA A 109 17.25 13.59 25.95
C ALA A 109 15.89 13.76 26.63
N GLU A 110 15.65 14.92 27.24
CA GLU A 110 14.39 15.19 27.94
C GLU A 110 13.21 15.28 26.96
N ARG A 111 13.40 15.88 25.78
CA ARG A 111 12.39 15.90 24.72
C ARG A 111 12.05 14.50 24.24
N LEU A 112 13.06 13.65 24.00
CA LEU A 112 12.84 12.27 23.55
C LEU A 112 12.10 11.44 24.62
N ARG A 113 12.45 11.63 25.89
CA ARG A 113 11.77 11.00 27.03
C ARG A 113 10.32 11.47 27.18
N ALA A 114 10.07 12.76 27.02
CA ALA A 114 8.73 13.34 27.04
C ALA A 114 7.87 12.84 25.87
N ALA A 115 8.42 12.76 24.65
CA ALA A 115 7.72 12.23 23.49
C ALA A 115 7.36 10.75 23.65
N ALA A 116 8.26 9.94 24.24
CA ALA A 116 7.97 8.54 24.55
C ALA A 116 6.83 8.38 25.57
N LEU A 117 6.82 9.22 26.63
CA LEU A 117 5.74 9.24 27.62
C LEU A 117 4.42 9.71 26.99
N ASP A 118 4.46 10.73 26.14
CA ASP A 118 3.28 11.23 25.44
C ASP A 118 2.66 10.17 24.54
N ALA A 119 3.46 9.45 23.76
CA ALA A 119 3.02 8.34 22.92
C ALA A 119 2.37 7.20 23.74
N GLU A 120 2.97 6.84 24.88
CA GLU A 120 2.47 5.79 25.79
C GLU A 120 1.13 6.17 26.44
N LEU A 121 1.00 7.43 26.89
CA LEU A 121 -0.17 7.90 27.64
C LEU A 121 -1.34 8.34 26.75
N THR A 122 -1.07 8.74 25.51
CA THR A 122 -2.11 9.23 24.60
C THR A 122 -3.10 8.11 24.27
N PRO A 123 -4.42 8.29 24.50
CA PRO A 123 -5.42 7.31 24.11
C PRO A 123 -5.40 7.02 22.60
N ARG A 124 -5.96 5.88 22.19
CA ARG A 124 -6.00 5.46 20.78
C ARG A 124 -6.45 6.57 19.81
N PRO A 125 -7.51 7.37 20.08
CA PRO A 125 -7.78 8.58 19.32
C PRO A 125 -6.68 9.62 19.54
N GLY A 126 -5.86 9.87 18.52
CA GLY A 126 -4.75 10.83 18.57
C GLY A 126 -3.37 10.21 18.82
N ARG A 127 -3.28 8.95 19.27
CA ARG A 127 -2.00 8.24 19.48
C ARG A 127 -1.11 8.24 18.23
N GLU A 128 -1.71 8.20 17.04
CA GLU A 128 -0.99 8.26 15.77
C GLU A 128 -0.04 9.47 15.68
N HIS A 129 -0.51 10.65 16.10
CA HIS A 129 0.30 11.87 16.05
C HIS A 129 1.52 11.79 16.98
N SER A 130 1.31 11.32 18.21
CA SER A 130 2.37 11.16 19.21
C SER A 130 3.39 10.10 18.79
N GLU A 131 2.95 8.98 18.23
CA GLU A 131 3.83 7.92 17.71
C GLU A 131 4.63 8.40 16.48
N ASN A 132 4.03 9.24 15.64
CA ASN A 132 4.71 9.86 14.49
C ASN A 132 5.76 10.88 14.91
N LEU A 133 5.49 11.67 15.95
CA LEU A 133 6.46 12.57 16.53
C LEU A 133 7.66 11.80 17.10
N LEU A 134 7.38 10.77 17.90
CA LEU A 134 8.39 9.88 18.46
C LEU A 134 9.23 9.22 17.36
N GLY A 135 8.59 8.69 16.30
CA GLY A 135 9.27 8.06 15.17
C GLY A 135 10.23 9.00 14.44
N ARG A 136 9.85 10.27 14.23
CA ARG A 136 10.74 11.28 13.64
C ARG A 136 11.97 11.54 14.51
N MET A 137 11.76 11.72 15.82
CA MET A 137 12.87 11.97 16.76
C MET A 137 13.84 10.78 16.85
N LEU A 138 13.34 9.55 16.76
CA LEU A 138 14.17 8.35 16.67
C LEU A 138 14.91 8.22 15.33
N GLY A 139 14.38 8.81 14.26
CA GLY A 139 15.02 8.88 12.95
C GLY A 139 16.24 9.81 12.91
N GLU A 140 16.22 10.87 13.72
CA GLU A 140 17.31 11.86 13.84
C GLU A 140 18.47 11.39 14.76
N LEU A 141 18.30 10.24 15.42
CA LEU A 141 19.26 9.73 16.40
C LEU A 141 20.49 9.11 15.74
N ASP A 142 21.70 9.53 16.17
CA ASP A 142 22.96 8.90 15.77
C ASP A 142 23.18 7.57 16.53
N ARG A 143 22.74 6.48 15.90
CA ARG A 143 22.78 5.12 16.48
C ARG A 143 24.20 4.59 16.66
N SER A 144 25.19 5.12 15.93
CA SER A 144 26.58 4.68 15.99
C SER A 144 27.22 4.89 17.37
N ARG A 145 26.63 5.81 18.13
CA ARG A 145 27.10 6.20 19.46
C ARG A 145 26.29 5.60 20.61
N LEU A 146 25.26 4.80 20.30
CA LEU A 146 24.54 4.03 21.31
C LEU A 146 25.34 2.78 21.70
N PRO A 147 25.22 2.30 22.95
CA PRO A 147 25.68 0.96 23.29
C PRO A 147 25.06 -0.07 22.36
N VAL A 148 25.87 -0.97 21.80
CA VAL A 148 25.44 -1.98 20.83
C VAL A 148 24.20 -2.77 21.28
N PRO A 149 24.09 -3.23 22.55
CA PRO A 149 22.88 -3.93 23.01
C PRO A 149 21.62 -3.06 22.94
N LEU A 150 21.75 -1.76 23.23
CA LEU A 150 20.62 -0.83 23.25
C LEU A 150 20.19 -0.41 21.84
N ALA A 151 21.15 -0.27 20.91
CA ALA A 151 20.85 -0.06 19.50
C ALA A 151 20.11 -1.25 18.88
N ALA A 152 20.50 -2.47 19.25
CA ALA A 152 19.84 -3.71 18.81
C ALA A 152 18.42 -3.81 19.36
N GLU A 153 18.22 -3.55 20.67
CA GLU A 153 16.89 -3.54 21.29
C GLU A 153 15.96 -2.48 20.68
N LEU A 154 16.48 -1.29 20.35
CA LEU A 154 15.70 -0.24 19.68
C LEU A 154 15.25 -0.70 18.29
N THR A 155 16.17 -1.30 17.53
CA THR A 155 15.88 -1.82 16.18
C THR A 155 14.84 -2.94 16.25
N GLU A 156 14.99 -3.90 17.17
CA GLU A 156 14.03 -4.99 17.37
C GLU A 156 12.63 -4.46 17.79
N ALA A 157 12.58 -3.40 18.60
CA ALA A 157 11.33 -2.76 18.97
C ALA A 157 10.66 -2.05 17.79
N GLU A 158 11.42 -1.31 16.98
CA GLU A 158 10.93 -0.67 15.75
C GLU A 158 10.38 -1.70 14.76
N GLU A 159 11.13 -2.78 14.48
CA GLU A 159 10.69 -3.87 13.59
C GLU A 159 9.40 -4.55 14.10
N ARG A 160 9.30 -4.77 15.41
CA ARG A 160 8.10 -5.40 15.99
C ARG A 160 6.87 -4.51 15.89
N VAL A 161 7.02 -3.19 16.05
CA VAL A 161 5.93 -2.23 15.82
C VAL A 161 5.46 -2.30 14.38
N MET A 162 6.39 -2.37 13.43
CA MET A 162 6.10 -2.44 12.00
C MET A 162 5.31 -3.69 11.62
N LEU A 163 5.76 -4.86 12.08
CA LEU A 163 5.07 -6.13 11.84
C LEU A 163 3.68 -6.13 12.49
N ALA A 164 3.57 -5.67 13.74
CA ALA A 164 2.29 -5.63 14.44
C ALA A 164 1.30 -4.67 13.77
N ARG A 165 1.77 -3.51 13.28
CA ARG A 165 0.95 -2.55 12.52
C ARG A 165 0.39 -3.17 11.25
N ARG A 166 1.22 -3.91 10.49
CA ARG A 166 0.79 -4.61 9.28
C ARG A 166 -0.31 -5.62 9.58
N VAL A 167 -0.07 -6.50 10.56
CA VAL A 167 -1.06 -7.53 10.99
C VAL A 167 -2.37 -6.89 11.43
N TYR A 168 -2.30 -5.78 12.17
CA TYR A 168 -3.47 -5.01 12.57
C TYR A 168 -4.22 -4.43 11.35
N ASN A 169 -3.52 -3.72 10.47
CA ASN A 169 -4.13 -3.09 9.29
C ASN A 169 -4.73 -4.12 8.31
N ASP A 170 -4.15 -5.31 8.19
CA ASP A 170 -4.72 -6.41 7.41
C ASP A 170 -6.04 -6.90 8.02
N ALA A 171 -6.09 -7.07 9.35
CA ALA A 171 -7.33 -7.43 10.05
C ALA A 171 -8.42 -6.35 9.92
N VAL A 172 -8.03 -5.06 9.96
CA VAL A 172 -8.93 -3.93 9.69
C VAL A 172 -9.49 -4.02 8.25
N ARG A 173 -8.62 -4.24 7.27
CA ARG A 173 -9.00 -4.37 5.84
C ARG A 173 -10.00 -5.50 5.64
N ASP A 174 -9.71 -6.70 6.15
CA ASP A 174 -10.59 -7.87 6.06
C ASP A 174 -11.97 -7.59 6.68
N THR A 175 -11.97 -6.94 7.84
CA THR A 175 -13.20 -6.58 8.57
C THR A 175 -14.04 -5.57 7.79
N LEU A 176 -13.42 -4.50 7.30
CA LEU A 176 -14.12 -3.47 6.51
C LEU A 176 -14.65 -4.04 5.19
N ALA A 177 -13.87 -4.89 4.50
CA ALA A 177 -14.29 -5.57 3.28
C ALA A 177 -15.58 -6.38 3.52
N LEU A 178 -15.64 -7.18 4.59
CA LEU A 178 -16.84 -7.95 4.91
C LEU A 178 -18.02 -7.06 5.36
N ARG A 179 -17.78 -6.02 6.17
CA ARG A 179 -18.80 -5.06 6.63
C ARG A 179 -19.41 -4.22 5.50
N SER A 180 -18.66 -3.98 4.43
CA SER A 180 -19.11 -3.15 3.29
C SER A 180 -20.14 -3.87 2.40
N ARG A 181 -20.23 -5.20 2.47
CA ARG A 181 -21.14 -6.00 1.62
C ARG A 181 -22.60 -5.61 1.85
N ARG A 182 -23.33 -5.35 0.77
CA ARG A 182 -24.76 -4.95 0.79
C ARG A 182 -25.65 -5.83 1.70
N PRO A 183 -25.61 -7.17 1.63
CA PRO A 183 -26.48 -7.99 2.48
C PRO A 183 -26.08 -7.94 3.96
N VAL A 184 -24.79 -7.73 4.28
CA VAL A 184 -24.31 -7.54 5.67
C VAL A 184 -24.84 -6.23 6.26
N ARG A 185 -24.86 -5.16 5.47
CA ARG A 185 -25.39 -3.86 5.86
C ARG A 185 -26.91 -3.89 6.02
N TRP A 186 -27.62 -4.51 5.07
CA TRP A 186 -29.08 -4.59 5.09
C TRP A 186 -29.60 -5.36 6.30
N LEU A 187 -28.97 -6.50 6.59
CA LEU A 187 -29.31 -7.35 7.74
C LEU A 187 -28.64 -6.90 9.04
N ARG A 188 -27.86 -5.81 9.03
CA ARG A 188 -27.12 -5.26 10.19
C ARG A 188 -26.31 -6.32 10.94
N LEU A 189 -25.70 -7.28 10.22
CA LEU A 189 -24.98 -8.41 10.83
C LEU A 189 -23.71 -7.97 11.58
N ALA A 190 -23.22 -6.75 11.34
CA ALA A 190 -22.14 -6.13 12.09
C ALA A 190 -22.53 -5.57 13.46
N GLY A 191 -23.81 -5.58 13.79
CA GLY A 191 -24.33 -5.02 15.04
C GLY A 191 -24.03 -3.52 15.15
N GLY A 192 -23.83 -3.06 16.40
CA GLY A 192 -23.52 -1.66 16.74
C GLY A 192 -22.04 -1.36 16.95
N ALA A 193 -21.14 -2.32 16.70
CA ALA A 193 -19.71 -2.10 16.90
C ALA A 193 -19.19 -0.98 15.96
N PRO A 194 -18.38 -0.03 16.45
CA PRO A 194 -17.80 1.00 15.58
C PRO A 194 -16.94 0.35 14.49
N PRO A 195 -16.83 0.96 13.28
CA PRO A 195 -15.92 0.48 12.26
C PRO A 195 -14.47 0.56 12.76
N PRO A 196 -13.65 -0.48 12.57
CA PRO A 196 -12.24 -0.38 12.87
C PRO A 196 -11.55 0.62 11.94
N THR A 197 -10.50 1.27 12.44
CA THR A 197 -9.77 2.32 11.72
C THR A 197 -8.31 1.90 11.51
N TYR A 198 -7.72 2.28 10.38
CA TYR A 198 -6.29 2.09 10.15
C TYR A 198 -5.45 2.86 11.16
N PHE A 199 -4.21 2.42 11.37
CA PHE A 199 -3.21 3.10 12.18
C PHE A 199 -1.94 3.30 11.37
N GLU A 200 -1.56 4.55 11.11
CA GLU A 200 -0.43 4.89 10.24
C GLU A 200 0.71 5.54 11.00
N ILE A 201 1.87 4.87 11.02
CA ILE A 201 3.09 5.41 11.65
C ILE A 201 4.11 5.73 10.56
N VAL A 202 4.74 6.91 10.63
CA VAL A 202 5.86 7.31 9.78
C VAL A 202 7.07 6.43 10.10
N GLU A 203 7.55 5.73 9.09
CA GLU A 203 8.69 4.83 9.17
C GLU A 203 9.99 5.68 9.05
N ARG A 204 10.96 5.41 9.94
CA ARG A 204 12.33 5.97 10.06
C ARG A 204 12.78 7.00 9.00
N ALA A 205 13.12 8.22 9.44
CA ALA A 205 13.84 9.25 8.65
C ALA A 205 15.39 9.13 8.76
N GLY A 206 15.93 7.92 8.88
CA GLY A 206 17.34 7.70 9.22
C GLY A 206 18.06 6.84 8.20
N GLU A 207 18.90 7.50 7.39
CA GLU A 207 19.61 7.08 6.18
C GLU A 207 18.67 6.70 5.03
N PRO A 208 18.85 7.27 3.81
CA PRO A 208 18.20 6.69 2.66
C PRO A 208 18.77 5.27 2.52
N GLU A 209 17.97 4.24 2.84
CA GLU A 209 17.89 3.12 1.88
C GLU A 209 17.89 3.78 0.51
N PRO A 210 18.66 3.33 -0.50
CA PRO A 210 18.51 3.89 -1.84
C PRO A 210 17.02 3.81 -2.11
N ALA A 211 16.34 4.95 -2.04
CA ALA A 211 14.90 4.98 -1.90
C ALA A 211 14.44 4.14 -3.05
N THR A 212 13.86 2.95 -2.82
CA THR A 212 13.50 2.07 -3.95
C THR A 212 12.71 2.99 -4.84
N PRO A 213 13.26 3.41 -6.00
CA PRO A 213 12.80 4.65 -6.60
C PRO A 213 11.32 4.46 -6.82
N VAL A 214 10.49 5.34 -6.27
CA VAL A 214 9.07 5.23 -6.52
C VAL A 214 8.91 5.68 -7.96
N ILE A 215 8.79 4.69 -8.85
CA ILE A 215 8.71 4.94 -10.28
C ILE A 215 7.29 5.40 -10.55
N TYR A 216 7.13 6.69 -10.84
CA TYR A 216 5.88 7.19 -11.37
C TYR A 216 5.63 6.56 -12.74
N ARG A 217 4.52 5.86 -12.87
CA ARG A 217 4.17 5.10 -14.08
C ARG A 217 2.74 5.43 -14.51
N PRO A 218 2.51 6.40 -15.41
CA PRO A 218 1.23 6.49 -16.09
C PRO A 218 1.01 5.20 -16.88
N SER A 219 -0.19 4.64 -16.80
CA SER A 219 -0.53 3.38 -17.45
C SER A 219 -1.88 3.48 -18.14
N ALA A 220 -1.99 2.85 -19.30
CA ALA A 220 -3.25 2.71 -20.02
C ALA A 220 -3.76 1.28 -19.84
N ARG A 221 -4.98 1.13 -19.34
CA ARG A 221 -5.63 -0.16 -19.08
C ARG A 221 -6.86 -0.31 -19.98
N VAL A 222 -7.14 -1.52 -20.46
CA VAL A 222 -8.27 -1.77 -21.35
C VAL A 222 -9.22 -2.79 -20.75
N LEU A 223 -10.47 -2.36 -20.58
CA LEU A 223 -11.63 -3.22 -20.30
C LEU A 223 -12.09 -3.84 -21.62
N LEU A 224 -11.38 -4.87 -22.06
CA LEU A 224 -11.67 -5.56 -23.31
C LEU A 224 -12.82 -6.55 -23.11
N LEU A 225 -13.96 -6.24 -23.72
CA LEU A 225 -15.20 -7.01 -23.64
C LEU A 225 -15.43 -7.81 -24.92
N ASP A 226 -15.89 -9.05 -24.79
CA ASP A 226 -16.35 -9.82 -25.94
C ASP A 226 -17.83 -9.53 -26.27
N ALA A 227 -18.35 -10.18 -27.32
CA ALA A 227 -19.75 -10.10 -27.73
C ALA A 227 -20.75 -10.62 -26.67
N ALA A 228 -20.28 -11.37 -25.66
CA ALA A 228 -21.07 -11.91 -24.56
C ALA A 228 -20.92 -11.10 -23.26
N ASP A 229 -20.35 -9.89 -23.32
CA ASP A 229 -20.09 -9.02 -22.18
C ASP A 229 -19.17 -9.63 -21.11
N ARG A 230 -18.30 -10.55 -21.51
CA ARG A 230 -17.22 -11.07 -20.66
C ARG A 230 -15.99 -10.20 -20.82
N LEU A 231 -15.32 -9.94 -19.71
CA LEU A 231 -14.09 -9.15 -19.62
C LEU A 231 -12.87 -10.05 -19.64
N LEU A 232 -11.92 -9.78 -20.54
CA LEU A 232 -10.62 -10.45 -20.53
C LEU A 232 -9.78 -9.95 -19.35
N LEU A 233 -9.26 -10.90 -18.55
CA LEU A 233 -8.27 -10.62 -17.51
C LEU A 233 -7.09 -11.60 -17.63
N PHE A 234 -5.93 -11.14 -17.19
CA PHE A 234 -4.70 -11.92 -17.09
C PHE A 234 -4.38 -12.23 -15.63
N GLU A 235 -4.07 -13.48 -15.32
CA GLU A 235 -3.55 -13.88 -14.02
C GLU A 235 -2.04 -13.64 -13.99
N SER A 236 -1.61 -12.76 -13.11
CA SER A 236 -0.20 -12.38 -12.92
C SER A 236 0.26 -12.67 -11.49
N LEU A 237 1.58 -12.69 -11.30
CA LEU A 237 2.23 -12.74 -9.99
C LEU A 237 3.39 -11.76 -9.93
N ASP A 238 3.79 -11.40 -8.72
CA ASP A 238 5.05 -10.71 -8.48
C ASP A 238 6.19 -11.75 -8.36
N PRO A 239 7.29 -11.66 -9.14
CA PRO A 239 8.45 -12.53 -8.99
C PRO A 239 9.01 -12.60 -7.56
N GLY A 240 8.90 -11.52 -6.79
CA GLY A 240 9.31 -11.45 -5.39
C GLY A 240 8.35 -12.17 -4.43
N ARG A 241 7.12 -12.46 -4.86
CA ARG A 241 6.07 -13.17 -4.11
C ARG A 241 5.34 -14.17 -5.02
N PRO A 242 6.01 -15.23 -5.51
CA PRO A 242 5.46 -16.10 -6.55
C PRO A 242 4.26 -16.95 -6.10
N GLN A 243 3.95 -16.97 -4.80
CA GLN A 243 2.80 -17.67 -4.21
C GLN A 243 1.52 -16.81 -4.22
N GLU A 244 1.62 -15.50 -4.49
CA GLU A 244 0.50 -14.57 -4.52
C GLU A 244 0.16 -14.23 -5.96
N THR A 245 -1.02 -14.65 -6.44
CA THR A 245 -1.52 -14.29 -7.78
C THR A 245 -2.62 -13.24 -7.70
N PHE A 246 -2.73 -12.47 -8.77
CA PHE A 246 -3.78 -11.48 -8.95
C PHE A 246 -4.21 -11.41 -10.41
N TRP A 247 -5.47 -11.06 -10.64
CA TRP A 247 -6.01 -10.82 -11.97
C TRP A 247 -6.00 -9.32 -12.28
N CYS A 248 -5.52 -8.95 -13.46
CA CYS A 248 -5.54 -7.57 -13.94
C CYS A 248 -6.05 -7.50 -15.37
N THR A 249 -6.49 -6.30 -15.76
CA THR A 249 -6.89 -6.00 -17.13
C THR A 249 -5.68 -6.00 -18.07
N ALA A 250 -5.94 -6.13 -19.37
CA ALA A 250 -4.96 -5.82 -20.39
C ALA A 250 -4.45 -4.38 -20.23
N GLY A 251 -3.22 -4.12 -20.68
CA GLY A 251 -2.63 -2.80 -20.69
C GLY A 251 -1.40 -2.67 -19.82
N GLY A 252 -0.64 -1.59 -20.03
CA GLY A 252 0.64 -1.39 -19.40
C GLY A 252 1.06 0.07 -19.34
N GLY A 253 2.36 0.28 -19.26
CA GLY A 253 2.93 1.59 -18.97
C GLY A 253 2.94 2.43 -20.22
N VAL A 254 2.69 3.73 -20.07
CA VAL A 254 2.84 4.67 -21.19
C VAL A 254 4.32 4.95 -21.41
N GLU A 255 4.78 4.81 -22.65
CA GLU A 255 6.14 5.10 -23.05
C GLU A 255 6.41 6.60 -23.18
N SER A 256 7.69 6.98 -23.25
CA SER A 256 8.07 8.40 -23.34
C SER A 256 7.55 9.03 -24.62
N GLY A 257 6.70 10.06 -24.50
CA GLY A 257 6.08 10.74 -25.63
C GLY A 257 4.88 10.01 -26.23
N GLU A 258 4.44 8.89 -25.64
CA GLU A 258 3.28 8.13 -26.08
C GLU A 258 1.99 8.70 -25.47
N GLU A 259 0.93 8.76 -26.27
CA GLU A 259 -0.40 9.16 -25.80
C GLU A 259 -1.12 7.97 -25.12
N LEU A 260 -1.96 8.23 -24.12
CA LEU A 260 -2.66 7.19 -23.36
C LEU A 260 -3.46 6.21 -24.24
N ARG A 261 -4.10 6.72 -25.30
CA ARG A 261 -4.86 5.89 -26.25
C ARG A 261 -3.94 5.03 -27.12
N ALA A 262 -2.80 5.57 -27.52
CA ALA A 262 -1.80 4.83 -28.29
C ALA A 262 -1.22 3.68 -27.43
N ALA A 263 -0.91 3.95 -26.17
CA ALA A 263 -0.47 2.94 -25.21
C ALA A 263 -1.50 1.82 -25.05
N ALA A 264 -2.80 2.16 -24.87
CA ALA A 264 -3.86 1.16 -24.80
C ALA A 264 -3.95 0.26 -26.04
N ILE A 265 -3.80 0.83 -27.25
CA ILE A 265 -3.83 0.08 -28.51
C ILE A 265 -2.61 -0.84 -28.62
N ARG A 266 -1.41 -0.31 -28.35
CA ARG A 266 -0.15 -1.06 -28.39
C ARG A 266 -0.20 -2.26 -27.46
N GLU A 267 -0.54 -2.02 -26.19
CA GLU A 267 -0.55 -3.07 -25.17
C GLU A 267 -1.59 -4.16 -25.46
N VAL A 268 -2.78 -3.80 -25.96
CA VAL A 268 -3.76 -4.81 -26.40
C VAL A 268 -3.21 -5.63 -27.57
N ALA A 269 -2.58 -4.99 -28.54
CA ALA A 269 -1.99 -5.71 -29.67
C ALA A 269 -0.87 -6.66 -29.24
N GLU A 270 -0.02 -6.25 -28.29
CA GLU A 270 1.08 -7.06 -27.75
C GLU A 270 0.57 -8.23 -26.89
N GLU A 271 -0.41 -7.99 -26.02
CA GLU A 271 -0.91 -8.99 -25.06
C GLU A 271 -1.96 -9.95 -25.64
N THR A 272 -2.65 -9.55 -26.71
CA THR A 272 -3.79 -10.30 -27.26
C THR A 272 -3.74 -10.55 -28.77
N GLY A 273 -2.82 -9.91 -29.49
CA GLY A 273 -2.76 -9.94 -30.95
C GLY A 273 -3.87 -9.14 -31.65
N LEU A 274 -4.77 -8.48 -30.90
CA LEU A 274 -5.90 -7.76 -31.47
C LEU A 274 -5.50 -6.35 -31.92
N ALA A 275 -5.80 -6.03 -33.18
CA ALA A 275 -5.61 -4.69 -33.71
C ALA A 275 -6.85 -3.83 -33.45
N LEU A 276 -6.72 -2.86 -32.54
CA LEU A 276 -7.75 -1.85 -32.28
C LEU A 276 -7.44 -0.55 -33.02
N ALA A 277 -8.48 0.11 -33.54
CA ALA A 277 -8.41 1.50 -33.99
C ALA A 277 -8.72 2.45 -32.81
N GLU A 278 -8.29 3.71 -32.91
CA GLU A 278 -8.62 4.72 -31.89
C GLU A 278 -10.13 4.90 -31.65
N SER A 279 -10.93 4.71 -32.71
CA SER A 279 -12.40 4.76 -32.65
C SER A 279 -13.02 3.65 -31.82
N ASP A 280 -12.29 2.54 -31.61
CA ASP A 280 -12.78 1.38 -30.87
C ASP A 280 -12.64 1.59 -29.35
N LEU A 281 -11.82 2.57 -28.93
CA LEU A 281 -11.61 2.92 -27.54
C LEU A 281 -12.61 3.99 -27.05
N VAL A 282 -13.45 3.60 -26.09
CA VAL A 282 -14.30 4.51 -25.32
C VAL A 282 -13.60 4.90 -24.01
N GLY A 283 -13.61 6.18 -23.66
CA GLY A 283 -13.04 6.68 -22.40
C GLY A 283 -11.93 7.73 -22.54
N PRO A 284 -11.10 7.92 -21.50
CA PRO A 284 -10.99 7.08 -20.31
C PRO A 284 -12.26 7.12 -19.45
N VAL A 285 -12.72 5.96 -19.00
CA VAL A 285 -13.92 5.82 -18.16
C VAL A 285 -13.58 5.86 -16.69
N TRP A 286 -12.43 5.32 -16.29
CA TRP A 286 -11.95 5.31 -14.91
C TRP A 286 -10.51 5.79 -14.77
N LEU A 287 -10.19 6.28 -13.58
CA LEU A 287 -8.85 6.63 -13.12
C LEU A 287 -8.58 5.97 -11.77
N ARG A 288 -7.45 5.30 -11.63
CA ARG A 288 -6.99 4.72 -10.36
C ARG A 288 -5.55 5.16 -10.11
N ARG A 289 -5.25 5.57 -8.88
CA ARG A 289 -3.87 5.72 -8.42
C ARG A 289 -3.55 4.63 -7.42
N ALA A 290 -2.46 3.90 -7.66
CA ALA A 290 -2.07 2.78 -6.82
C ALA A 290 -0.56 2.74 -6.65
N VAL A 291 -0.13 2.62 -5.40
CA VAL A 291 1.27 2.36 -5.05
C VAL A 291 1.43 0.87 -4.77
N PHE A 292 2.28 0.18 -5.52
CA PHE A 292 2.51 -1.26 -5.36
C PHE A 292 3.95 -1.66 -5.68
N GLY A 293 4.40 -2.77 -5.10
CA GLY A 293 5.69 -3.37 -5.44
C GLY A 293 5.53 -4.43 -6.54
N PHE A 294 6.47 -4.49 -7.48
CA PHE A 294 6.54 -5.51 -8.52
C PHE A 294 7.97 -5.67 -9.03
N ASP A 295 8.46 -6.92 -9.13
CA ASP A 295 9.81 -7.24 -9.63
C ASP A 295 10.93 -6.48 -8.91
N GLY A 296 10.79 -6.33 -7.58
CA GLY A 296 11.75 -5.61 -6.73
C GLY A 296 11.71 -4.07 -6.85
N GLN A 297 10.81 -3.51 -7.66
CA GLN A 297 10.58 -2.07 -7.81
C GLN A 297 9.28 -1.64 -7.12
N VAL A 298 9.16 -0.35 -6.79
CA VAL A 298 7.93 0.25 -6.27
C VAL A 298 7.41 1.23 -7.31
N PHE A 299 6.16 1.04 -7.72
CA PHE A 299 5.48 1.89 -8.70
C PHE A 299 4.45 2.76 -7.99
N ASP A 300 4.40 4.05 -8.33
CA ASP A 300 3.24 4.93 -8.13
C ASP A 300 2.53 5.04 -9.47
N SER A 301 1.60 4.12 -9.69
CA SER A 301 0.93 3.95 -10.97
C SER A 301 -0.34 4.79 -11.02
N GLU A 302 -0.46 5.59 -12.09
CA GLU A 302 -1.69 6.28 -12.44
C GLU A 302 -2.33 5.58 -13.64
N GLU A 303 -3.35 4.78 -13.38
CA GLU A 303 -3.98 3.88 -14.35
C GLU A 303 -5.25 4.50 -14.92
N TRP A 304 -5.26 4.68 -16.24
CA TRP A 304 -6.36 5.22 -17.03
C TRP A 304 -7.05 4.11 -17.80
N PHE A 305 -8.34 3.88 -17.54
CA PHE A 305 -9.08 2.75 -18.10
C PHE A 305 -9.90 3.17 -19.32
N PHE A 306 -9.71 2.46 -20.43
CA PHE A 306 -10.51 2.55 -21.65
C PHE A 306 -11.37 1.29 -21.80
N VAL A 307 -12.43 1.39 -22.60
CA VAL A 307 -13.31 0.27 -22.92
C VAL A 307 -13.16 -0.04 -24.39
N ALA A 308 -13.00 -1.32 -24.72
CA ALA A 308 -12.99 -1.82 -26.09
C ALA A 308 -13.90 -3.03 -26.19
N ARG A 309 -14.43 -3.30 -27.38
CA ARG A 309 -15.17 -4.54 -27.68
C ARG A 309 -14.51 -5.30 -28.81
N THR A 310 -14.56 -6.62 -28.75
CA THR A 310 -14.02 -7.52 -29.78
C THR A 310 -14.97 -8.67 -30.07
N ASP A 311 -14.96 -9.15 -31.31
CA ASP A 311 -15.66 -10.36 -31.75
C ASP A 311 -14.71 -11.59 -31.77
N ALA A 312 -13.45 -11.41 -31.36
CA ALA A 312 -12.48 -12.51 -31.31
C ALA A 312 -12.80 -13.49 -30.16
N GLU A 313 -12.79 -14.78 -30.47
CA GLU A 313 -13.04 -15.85 -29.49
C GLU A 313 -11.78 -16.21 -28.67
N ASP A 314 -10.61 -16.08 -29.29
CA ASP A 314 -9.29 -16.39 -28.71
C ASP A 314 -8.36 -15.17 -28.77
N VAL A 315 -7.34 -15.17 -27.90
CA VAL A 315 -6.28 -14.17 -27.86
C VAL A 315 -4.92 -14.80 -28.16
N ASP A 316 -4.09 -14.09 -28.91
CA ASP A 316 -2.71 -14.47 -29.17
C ASP A 316 -1.77 -13.81 -28.15
N VAL A 317 -1.26 -14.62 -27.24
CA VAL A 317 -0.32 -14.19 -26.18
C VAL A 317 1.15 -14.33 -26.59
N SER A 318 1.44 -14.65 -27.86
CA SER A 318 2.81 -14.80 -28.34
C SER A 318 3.61 -13.49 -28.34
N GLY A 319 2.92 -12.35 -28.33
CA GLY A 319 3.50 -11.01 -28.27
C GLY A 319 4.01 -10.57 -26.90
N PHE A 320 3.78 -11.35 -25.84
CA PHE A 320 4.24 -11.01 -24.49
C PHE A 320 5.72 -10.63 -24.41
N THR A 321 6.03 -9.66 -23.58
CA THR A 321 7.42 -9.30 -23.25
C THR A 321 8.11 -10.43 -22.47
N ASP A 322 9.43 -10.36 -22.35
CA ASP A 322 10.17 -11.32 -21.52
C ASP A 322 9.72 -11.31 -20.05
N LEU A 323 9.27 -10.15 -19.55
CA LEU A 323 8.77 -10.02 -18.19
C LEU A 323 7.40 -10.68 -18.07
N GLU A 324 6.45 -10.37 -18.96
CA GLU A 324 5.12 -10.98 -18.98
C GLU A 324 5.17 -12.50 -19.12
N ARG A 325 6.06 -13.03 -19.97
CA ARG A 325 6.25 -14.49 -20.08
C ARG A 325 6.65 -15.16 -18.76
N ARG A 326 7.29 -14.43 -17.84
CA ARG A 326 7.68 -14.95 -16.51
C ARG A 326 6.60 -14.74 -15.45
N THR A 327 5.75 -13.73 -15.60
CA THR A 327 4.81 -13.28 -14.55
C THR A 327 3.36 -13.64 -14.85
N VAL A 328 2.95 -13.69 -16.11
CA VAL A 328 1.60 -14.06 -16.52
C VAL A 328 1.47 -15.58 -16.54
N ARG A 329 0.49 -16.11 -15.81
CA ARG A 329 0.20 -17.54 -15.69
C ARG A 329 -0.87 -18.02 -16.64
N GLY A 330 -1.77 -17.11 -17.03
CA GLY A 330 -2.83 -17.41 -17.97
C GLY A 330 -3.78 -16.23 -18.14
N HIS A 331 -4.81 -16.44 -18.93
CA HIS A 331 -5.88 -15.46 -19.15
C HIS A 331 -7.24 -16.16 -19.11
N ARG A 332 -8.29 -15.37 -18.89
CA ARG A 332 -9.66 -15.87 -18.87
C ARG A 332 -10.64 -14.73 -19.19
N TRP A 333 -11.72 -15.09 -19.88
CA TRP A 333 -12.91 -14.26 -20.04
C TRP A 333 -13.84 -14.42 -18.83
N TRP A 334 -14.14 -13.31 -18.16
CA TRP A 334 -14.93 -13.26 -16.92
C TRP A 334 -16.23 -12.49 -17.12
N THR A 335 -17.36 -13.11 -16.77
CA THR A 335 -18.62 -12.36 -16.62
C THR A 335 -18.57 -11.46 -15.37
N ALA A 336 -19.37 -10.39 -15.37
CA ALA A 336 -19.53 -9.56 -14.18
C ALA A 336 -20.10 -10.34 -12.97
N ALA A 337 -20.82 -11.44 -13.20
CA ALA A 337 -21.33 -12.31 -12.13
C ALA A 337 -20.19 -13.14 -11.50
N GLU A 338 -19.36 -13.79 -12.33
CA GLU A 338 -18.20 -14.53 -11.84
C GLU A 338 -17.23 -13.64 -11.07
N LEU A 339 -16.98 -12.41 -11.55
CA LEU A 339 -16.14 -11.45 -10.83
C LEU A 339 -16.72 -11.02 -9.47
N ARG A 340 -18.04 -11.07 -9.28
CA ARG A 340 -18.66 -10.76 -7.98
C ARG A 340 -18.58 -11.94 -7.00
N GLU A 341 -18.46 -13.15 -7.51
CA GLU A 341 -18.47 -14.39 -6.73
C GLU A 341 -17.06 -14.95 -6.48
N THR A 342 -16.07 -14.54 -7.28
CA THR A 342 -14.69 -15.03 -7.19
C THR A 342 -14.02 -14.71 -5.85
N GLU A 343 -13.20 -15.63 -5.39
CA GLU A 343 -12.30 -15.44 -4.24
C GLU A 343 -10.88 -15.02 -4.67
N ALA A 344 -10.60 -15.00 -5.98
CA ALA A 344 -9.32 -14.55 -6.51
C ALA A 344 -9.11 -13.04 -6.27
N THR A 345 -7.86 -12.64 -6.07
CA THR A 345 -7.50 -11.21 -6.02
C THR A 345 -7.67 -10.61 -7.41
N VAL A 346 -8.53 -9.59 -7.55
CA VAL A 346 -8.77 -8.91 -8.83
C VAL A 346 -8.51 -7.41 -8.65
N TYR A 347 -7.75 -6.83 -9.56
CA TYR A 347 -7.54 -5.40 -9.65
C TYR A 347 -8.14 -4.83 -10.95
N PRO A 348 -8.79 -3.66 -10.89
CA PRO A 348 -9.08 -2.85 -9.70
C PRO A 348 -10.08 -3.52 -8.75
N VAL A 349 -10.04 -3.21 -7.45
CA VAL A 349 -10.87 -3.89 -6.42
C VAL A 349 -12.36 -3.66 -6.67
N GLN A 350 -12.70 -2.50 -7.25
CA GLN A 350 -14.07 -2.14 -7.59
C GLN A 350 -14.50 -2.58 -9.00
N LEU A 351 -13.70 -3.38 -9.70
CA LEU A 351 -13.99 -3.82 -11.07
C LEU A 351 -15.37 -4.45 -11.20
N ALA A 352 -15.68 -5.43 -10.35
CA ALA A 352 -16.94 -6.16 -10.37
C ALA A 352 -18.17 -5.29 -10.03
N GLU A 353 -17.97 -4.22 -9.26
CA GLU A 353 -19.01 -3.27 -8.86
C GLU A 353 -19.40 -2.36 -10.04
N PHE A 354 -18.42 -1.87 -10.79
CA PHE A 354 -18.65 -0.87 -11.84
C PHE A 354 -18.72 -1.43 -13.27
N LEU A 355 -18.25 -2.66 -13.51
CA LEU A 355 -18.29 -3.29 -14.84
C LEU A 355 -19.70 -3.30 -15.48
N PRO A 356 -20.81 -3.56 -14.75
CA PRO A 356 -22.14 -3.50 -15.34
C PRO A 356 -22.51 -2.15 -15.96
N ASP A 357 -22.06 -1.03 -15.38
CA ASP A 357 -22.33 0.31 -15.92
C ASP A 357 -21.57 0.56 -17.23
N VAL A 358 -20.37 -0.01 -17.33
CA VAL A 358 -19.53 0.01 -18.54
C VAL A 358 -20.16 -0.84 -19.65
N ILE A 359 -20.61 -2.06 -19.33
CA ILE A 359 -21.24 -2.98 -20.28
C ILE A 359 -22.44 -2.34 -20.99
N VAL A 360 -23.30 -1.66 -20.22
CA VAL A 360 -24.51 -0.99 -20.75
C VAL A 360 -24.17 0.27 -21.58
N GLY A 361 -22.89 0.62 -21.72
CA GLY A 361 -22.43 1.73 -22.57
C GLY A 361 -22.80 3.11 -22.04
N ARG A 362 -23.04 3.25 -20.73
CA ARG A 362 -23.50 4.51 -20.11
C ARG A 362 -22.35 5.41 -19.69
N TRP A 363 -21.34 5.58 -20.54
CA TRP A 363 -20.32 6.58 -20.26
C TRP A 363 -20.86 7.98 -20.55
N ASP A 364 -20.87 8.83 -19.53
CA ASP A 364 -21.37 10.21 -19.56
C ASP A 364 -20.29 11.22 -19.99
N GLY A 365 -19.18 10.73 -20.54
CA GLY A 365 -18.03 11.54 -20.94
C GLY A 365 -17.12 11.96 -19.77
N ARG A 366 -17.41 11.53 -18.54
CA ARG A 366 -16.60 11.88 -17.36
C ARG A 366 -15.76 10.71 -16.87
N VAL A 367 -14.51 10.98 -16.53
CA VAL A 367 -13.62 10.03 -15.88
C VAL A 367 -14.02 9.88 -14.41
N ARG A 368 -14.15 8.65 -13.90
CA ARG A 368 -14.49 8.39 -12.50
C ARG A 368 -13.32 7.75 -11.75
N GLY A 369 -13.05 8.25 -10.54
CA GLY A 369 -12.05 7.65 -9.66
C GLY A 369 -12.50 6.28 -9.13
N ILE A 370 -11.64 5.27 -9.22
CA ILE A 370 -11.87 3.92 -8.67
C ILE A 370 -10.66 3.45 -7.84
N ARG A 371 -10.87 2.43 -7.01
CA ARG A 371 -9.85 1.85 -6.11
C ARG A 371 -9.40 0.46 -6.52
#